data_AF-A0A1I5RJ63-F1
#
_entry.id   AF-A0A1I5RJ63-F1
#
_cell.length_a   1.000
_cell.length_b   1.000
_cell.length_c   1.000
_cell.angle_alpha   90.00
_cell.angle_beta   90.00
_cell.angle_gamma   90.00
#
_symmetry.space_group_name_H-M   'P 1'
#
loop_
_entity.id
_entity.type
_entity.pdbx_description
1 polymer ?
#
loop_
_entity_poly.entity_id
_entity_poly.type
_entity_poly.pdbx_seq_one_letter_code
_entity_poly.pdbx_strand_id
1 'polypeptide(L)'
;MKWESMLLEVLIGLAGGLVVGGGLSTLFIALGIAPRLVSLSGKKKHMFLVKLSILAGAFLSSLVYVMDLRFSIGKFALPVIALFMGIFVGMLASALAEVLDVLYIVASYAGIIKFIYILVFAIIIGKIAGSLIYWLLPGFY
;
A
#
# COMPACT_ATOMS: atom_id res chain seq x y z
N MET A 1 30.89 8.16 -22.93
CA MET A 1 30.56 7.06 -21.99
C MET A 1 29.84 7.49 -20.69
N LYS A 2 29.77 8.78 -20.30
CA LYS A 2 29.01 9.22 -19.11
C LYS A 2 27.51 9.48 -19.36
N TRP A 3 27.11 9.76 -20.60
CA TRP A 3 25.71 10.05 -20.94
C TRP A 3 24.83 8.80 -21.01
N GLU A 4 25.38 7.66 -21.45
CA GLU A 4 24.62 6.41 -21.52
C GLU A 4 24.30 5.84 -20.13
N SER A 5 25.22 5.97 -19.16
CA SER A 5 24.95 5.59 -17.77
C SER A 5 23.88 6.48 -17.14
N MET A 6 23.88 7.78 -17.41
CA MET A 6 22.83 8.70 -16.91
C MET A 6 21.44 8.36 -17.47
N LEU A 7 21.34 8.00 -18.76
CA LEU A 7 20.08 7.58 -19.37
C LEU A 7 19.56 6.28 -18.74
N LEU A 8 20.44 5.31 -18.49
CA LEU A 8 20.10 4.06 -17.82
C LEU A 8 19.63 4.29 -16.37
N GLU A 9 20.31 5.15 -15.61
CA GLU A 9 19.93 5.50 -14.24
C GLU A 9 18.54 6.17 -14.18
N VAL A 10 18.25 7.07 -15.12
CA VAL A 10 16.92 7.71 -15.22
C VAL A 10 15.84 6.68 -15.56
N LEU A 11 16.10 5.77 -16.50
CA LEU A 11 15.15 4.71 -16.87
C LEU A 11 14.88 3.75 -15.71
N ILE A 12 15.93 3.34 -14.99
CA ILE A 12 15.79 2.47 -13.81
C ILE A 12 15.02 3.18 -12.70
N GLY A 13 15.33 4.46 -12.44
CA GLY A 13 14.61 5.26 -11.45
C GLY A 13 13.13 5.43 -11.80
N LEU A 14 12.81 5.66 -13.08
CA LEU A 14 11.44 5.79 -13.56
C LEU A 14 10.69 4.45 -13.47
N ALA A 15 11.33 3.35 -13.87
CA ALA A 15 10.76 2.01 -13.76
C ALA A 15 10.48 1.63 -12.30
N GLY A 16 11.43 1.89 -11.39
CA GLY A 16 11.24 1.69 -9.95
C GLY A 16 10.09 2.51 -9.39
N GLY A 17 9.99 3.79 -9.77
CA GLY A 17 8.89 4.67 -9.38
C GLY A 17 7.52 4.17 -9.86
N LEU A 18 7.42 3.68 -11.10
CA LEU A 18 6.19 3.09 -11.64
C LEU A 18 5.79 1.82 -10.89
N VAL A 19 6.73 0.93 -10.57
CA VAL A 19 6.45 -0.30 -9.81
C VAL A 19 5.94 0.02 -8.40
N VAL A 20 6.61 0.91 -7.67
CA VAL A 20 6.24 1.29 -6.30
C VAL A 20 4.91 2.05 -6.29
N GLY A 21 4.72 3.03 -7.18
CA GLY A 21 3.47 3.78 -7.30
C GLY A 21 2.29 2.91 -7.74
N GLY A 22 2.52 1.97 -8.65
CA GLY A 22 1.55 0.96 -9.06
C GLY A 22 1.15 0.05 -7.90
N GLY A 23 2.11 -0.39 -7.09
CA GLY A 23 1.84 -1.19 -5.89
C GLY A 23 0.99 -0.45 -4.87
N LEU A 24 1.36 0.79 -4.53
CA LEU A 24 0.61 1.63 -3.58
C LEU A 24 -0.81 1.92 -4.06
N SER A 25 -0.98 2.30 -5.33
CA SER A 25 -2.30 2.60 -5.89
C SER A 25 -3.20 1.36 -5.95
N THR A 26 -2.64 0.20 -6.32
CA THR A 26 -3.37 -1.08 -6.32
C THR A 26 -3.82 -1.46 -4.91
N LEU A 27 -2.97 -1.30 -3.90
CA LEU A 27 -3.31 -1.55 -2.51
C LEU A 27 -4.49 -0.68 -2.05
N PHE A 28 -4.45 0.63 -2.34
CA PHE A 28 -5.51 1.55 -1.93
C PHE A 28 -6.86 1.28 -2.62
N ILE A 29 -6.81 0.82 -3.88
CA ILE A 29 -8.00 0.42 -4.64
C ILE A 29 -8.55 -0.91 -4.10
N ALA A 30 -7.69 -1.92 -3.93
CA ALA A 30 -8.08 -3.25 -3.45
C ALA A 30 -8.70 -3.21 -2.04
N LEU A 31 -8.16 -2.36 -1.16
CA LEU A 31 -8.70 -2.15 0.19
C LEU A 31 -9.91 -1.20 0.23
N GLY A 32 -10.29 -0.57 -0.89
CA GLY A 32 -11.43 0.36 -0.91
C GLY A 32 -11.23 1.61 -0.03
N ILE A 33 -10.00 2.10 0.11
CA ILE A 33 -9.70 3.27 0.97
C ILE A 33 -10.37 4.54 0.45
N ALA A 34 -10.23 4.80 -0.85
CA ALA A 34 -10.82 5.98 -1.50
C ALA A 34 -12.36 6.08 -1.33
N PRO A 35 -13.16 5.03 -1.63
CA PRO A 35 -14.60 5.10 -1.42
C PRO A 35 -14.99 5.25 0.06
N ARG A 36 -14.22 4.71 1.01
CA ARG A 36 -14.47 4.89 2.45
C ARG A 36 -14.21 6.31 2.94
N LEU A 37 -13.15 6.96 2.46
CA LEU A 37 -12.91 8.37 2.77
C LEU A 37 -14.04 9.27 2.25
N VAL A 38 -14.57 8.94 1.06
CA VAL A 38 -15.71 9.65 0.48
C VAL A 38 -17.00 9.40 1.27
N SER A 39 -17.25 8.16 1.73
CA SER A 39 -18.43 7.83 2.51
C SER A 39 -18.42 8.52 3.88
N LEU A 40 -17.26 8.61 4.54
CA LEU A 40 -17.07 9.37 5.79
C LEU A 40 -17.31 10.87 5.60
N SER A 41 -16.96 11.44 4.44
CA SER A 41 -17.17 12.87 4.14
C SER A 41 -18.62 13.21 3.76
N GLY A 42 -19.51 12.23 3.59
CA GLY A 42 -20.93 12.43 3.25
C GLY A 42 -21.22 13.03 1.86
N LYS A 43 -20.20 13.40 1.08
CA LYS A 43 -20.34 14.05 -0.23
C LYS A 43 -19.75 13.20 -1.35
N LYS A 44 -20.57 12.32 -1.94
CA LYS A 44 -20.19 11.44 -3.08
C LYS A 44 -19.56 12.20 -4.27
N LYS A 45 -19.89 13.49 -4.46
CA LYS A 45 -19.36 14.34 -5.53
C LYS A 45 -17.85 14.66 -5.39
N HIS A 46 -17.21 14.35 -4.27
CA HIS A 46 -15.81 14.72 -3.98
C HIS A 46 -14.81 13.57 -4.19
N MET A 47 -15.19 12.48 -4.86
CA MET A 47 -14.29 11.34 -5.10
C MET A 47 -12.99 11.74 -5.81
N PHE A 48 -13.07 12.68 -6.76
CA PHE A 48 -11.89 13.19 -7.44
C PHE A 48 -10.93 13.92 -6.49
N LEU A 49 -11.47 14.77 -5.61
CA LEU A 49 -10.67 15.52 -4.64
C LEU A 49 -9.98 14.61 -3.64
N VAL A 50 -10.68 13.57 -3.15
CA VAL A 50 -10.08 12.58 -2.24
C VAL A 50 -8.92 11.83 -2.91
N LYS A 51 -9.10 11.38 -4.16
CA LYS A 51 -8.02 10.73 -4.91
C LYS A 51 -6.83 11.68 -5.11
N LEU A 52 -7.10 12.94 -5.41
CA LEU A 52 -6.06 13.95 -5.59
C LEU A 52 -5.30 14.24 -4.29
N SER A 53 -6.00 14.28 -3.14
CA SER A 53 -5.37 14.45 -1.82
C SER A 53 -4.45 13.28 -1.47
N ILE A 54 -4.87 12.05 -1.76
CA ILE A 54 -4.04 10.85 -1.56
C ILE A 54 -2.80 10.90 -2.45
N LEU A 55 -2.98 11.23 -3.74
CA LEU A 55 -1.87 11.35 -4.69
C LEU A 55 -0.89 12.44 -4.29
N ALA A 56 -1.39 13.62 -3.91
CA ALA A 56 -0.59 14.74 -3.44
C ALA A 56 0.18 14.39 -2.16
N GLY A 57 -0.46 13.70 -1.21
CA GLY A 57 0.19 13.22 0.01
C GLY A 57 1.31 12.22 -0.27
N ALA A 58 1.07 11.24 -1.14
CA ALA A 58 2.08 10.27 -1.54
C ALA A 58 3.27 10.94 -2.26
N PHE A 59 2.98 11.89 -3.15
CA PHE A 59 3.98 12.65 -3.87
C PHE A 59 4.83 13.52 -2.93
N LEU A 60 4.19 14.29 -2.03
CA LEU A 60 4.88 15.11 -1.03
C LEU A 60 5.73 14.26 -0.09
N SER A 61 5.21 13.13 0.39
CA SER A 61 5.96 12.22 1.26
C SER A 61 7.18 11.64 0.55
N SER A 62 7.06 11.28 -0.72
CA SER A 62 8.17 10.81 -1.54
C SER A 62 9.23 11.90 -1.71
N LEU A 63 8.80 13.14 -1.97
CA LEU A 63 9.70 14.28 -2.10
C LEU A 63 10.48 14.56 -0.81
N VAL A 64 9.79 14.54 0.34
CA VAL A 64 10.41 14.72 1.66
C VAL A 64 11.44 13.63 1.95
N TYR A 65 11.13 12.38 1.58
CA TYR A 65 12.05 11.25 1.74
C TYR A 65 13.28 11.37 0.85
N VAL A 66 13.11 11.66 -0.44
CA VAL A 66 14.22 11.76 -1.41
C VAL A 66 15.11 12.96 -1.14
N MET A 67 14.54 14.09 -0.71
CA MET A 67 15.30 15.31 -0.42
C MET A 67 15.89 15.34 1.00
N ASP A 68 15.71 14.27 1.79
CA ASP A 68 16.18 14.17 3.17
C ASP A 68 15.77 15.39 4.03
N LEU A 69 14.56 15.91 3.78
CA LEU A 69 14.07 17.11 4.45
C LEU A 69 13.78 16.83 5.91
N ARG A 70 14.67 17.30 6.79
CA ARG A 70 14.52 17.17 8.24
C ARG A 70 13.79 18.38 8.81
N PHE A 71 12.54 18.16 9.22
CA PHE A 71 11.78 19.17 9.93
C PHE A 71 11.96 19.02 11.44
N SER A 72 12.35 20.11 12.12
CA SER A 72 12.28 20.16 13.58
C SER A 72 10.84 20.43 13.99
N ILE A 73 10.09 19.34 14.19
CA ILE A 73 8.67 19.39 14.53
C ILE A 73 8.54 19.70 16.02
N GLY A 74 7.87 20.81 16.36
CA GLY A 74 7.62 21.18 17.75
C GLY A 74 6.77 20.15 18.49
N LYS A 75 6.92 20.07 19.81
CA LYS A 75 6.24 19.08 20.68
C LYS A 75 4.72 19.02 20.50
N PHE A 76 4.09 20.14 20.10
CA PHE A 76 2.65 20.23 19.86
C PHE A 76 2.18 19.58 18.56
N ALA A 77 3.04 19.41 17.56
CA ALA A 77 2.68 18.80 16.28
C ALA A 77 2.74 17.26 16.33
N LEU A 78 3.52 16.67 17.25
CA LEU A 78 3.57 15.23 17.49
C LEU A 78 2.20 14.57 17.74
N PRO A 79 1.36 15.05 18.69
CA PRO A 79 0.06 14.43 18.94
C PRO A 79 -0.89 14.53 17.74
N VAL A 80 -0.81 15.62 16.98
CA VAL A 80 -1.62 15.80 15.76
C VAL A 80 -1.24 14.77 14.71
N ILE A 81 0.06 14.59 14.44
CA ILE A 81 0.56 13.59 13.50
C ILE A 81 0.21 12.17 13.97
N ALA A 82 0.36 11.89 15.27
CA ALA A 82 0.01 10.60 15.84
C ALA A 82 -1.49 10.28 15.67
N LEU A 83 -2.36 11.28 15.83
CA LEU A 83 -3.80 11.14 15.62
C LEU A 83 -4.12 10.82 14.17
N PHE A 84 -3.56 11.56 13.21
CA PHE A 84 -3.75 11.28 11.78
C PHE A 84 -3.24 9.88 11.40
N MET A 85 -2.11 9.47 11.96
CA MET A 85 -1.58 8.14 11.73
C MET A 85 -2.46 7.05 12.33
N GLY A 86 -3.02 7.28 13.53
CA GLY A 86 -4.02 6.41 14.14
C GLY A 86 -5.28 6.25 13.29
N ILE A 87 -5.80 7.35 12.73
CA ILE A 87 -6.95 7.31 11.80
C ILE A 87 -6.60 6.49 10.55
N PHE A 88 -5.43 6.72 9.96
CA PHE A 88 -4.99 6.00 8.77
C PHE A 88 -4.84 4.50 9.02
N VAL A 89 -4.14 4.11 10.09
CA VAL A 89 -3.95 2.70 10.47
C VAL A 89 -5.28 2.05 10.86
N GLY A 90 -6.15 2.75 11.58
CA GLY A 90 -7.50 2.27 11.92
C GLY A 90 -8.35 2.01 10.67
N MET A 91 -8.26 2.90 9.67
CA MET A 91 -8.93 2.70 8.39
C MET A 91 -8.40 1.49 7.64
N LEU A 92 -7.08 1.28 7.61
CA LEU A 92 -6.47 0.10 7.01
C LEU A 92 -6.89 -1.19 7.70
N ALA A 93 -6.92 -1.20 9.04
CA ALA A 93 -7.34 -2.36 9.82
C ALA A 93 -8.81 -2.72 9.56
N SER A 94 -9.70 -1.72 9.56
CA SER A 94 -11.10 -1.90 9.16
C SER A 94 -11.23 -2.34 7.70
N ALA A 95 -10.33 -1.92 6.82
CA ALA A 95 -10.33 -2.30 5.41
C ALA A 95 -10.00 -3.77 5.23
N LEU A 96 -8.96 -4.22 5.92
CA LEU A 96 -8.63 -5.64 6.00
C LEU A 96 -9.79 -6.46 6.56
N ALA A 97 -10.43 -6.00 7.63
CA ALA A 97 -11.53 -6.74 8.26
C ALA A 97 -12.70 -6.97 7.28
N GLU A 98 -13.15 -5.94 6.55
CA GLU A 98 -14.23 -6.10 5.56
C GLU A 98 -13.82 -7.02 4.41
N VAL A 99 -12.58 -6.92 3.92
CA VAL A 99 -12.08 -7.81 2.86
C VAL A 99 -12.03 -9.26 3.35
N LEU A 100 -11.59 -9.50 4.59
CA LEU A 100 -11.58 -10.83 5.20
C LEU A 100 -12.99 -11.39 5.37
N ASP A 101 -13.94 -10.58 5.80
CA ASP A 101 -15.35 -10.98 5.91
C ASP A 101 -15.93 -11.36 4.56
N VAL A 102 -15.64 -10.58 3.51
CA VAL A 102 -16.06 -10.91 2.13
C VAL A 102 -15.42 -12.21 1.65
N LEU A 103 -14.12 -12.43 1.90
CA LEU A 103 -13.46 -13.70 1.56
C LEU A 103 -14.11 -14.88 2.30
N TYR A 104 -14.46 -14.70 3.57
CA TYR A 104 -15.16 -15.71 4.35
C TYR A 104 -16.54 -16.03 3.78
N ILE A 105 -17.33 -15.01 3.43
CA ILE A 105 -18.65 -15.17 2.79
C ILE A 105 -18.52 -15.91 1.45
N VAL A 106 -17.55 -15.54 0.61
CA VAL A 106 -17.33 -16.23 -0.67
C VAL A 106 -16.94 -17.69 -0.45
N ALA A 107 -16.05 -17.96 0.52
CA ALA A 107 -15.67 -19.33 0.87
C ALA A 107 -16.82 -20.14 1.45
N SER A 108 -17.75 -19.50 2.18
CA SER A 108 -18.95 -20.13 2.72
C SER A 108 -19.90 -20.57 1.62
N TYR A 109 -20.13 -19.69 0.66
CA TYR A 109 -20.99 -19.95 -0.49
C TYR A 109 -20.41 -21.00 -1.43
N ALA A 110 -19.09 -21.01 -1.63
CA ALA A 110 -18.41 -22.01 -2.45
C ALA A 110 -18.30 -23.39 -1.76
N GLY A 111 -18.78 -23.54 -0.50
CA GLY A 111 -18.72 -24.81 0.23
C GLY A 111 -17.30 -25.21 0.67
N ILE A 112 -16.32 -24.31 0.53
CA ILE A 112 -14.89 -24.55 0.78
C ILE A 112 -14.42 -23.98 2.13
N ILE A 113 -15.33 -23.55 3.03
CA ILE A 113 -14.95 -23.15 4.39
C ILE A 113 -14.13 -24.23 5.10
N LYS A 114 -14.53 -25.50 4.94
CA LYS A 114 -13.79 -26.67 5.46
C LYS A 114 -12.44 -26.89 4.77
N PHE A 115 -12.05 -26.09 3.78
CA PHE A 115 -10.74 -26.17 3.14
C PHE A 115 -10.02 -24.81 3.18
N ILE A 116 -10.58 -23.81 3.87
CA ILE A 116 -9.99 -22.47 3.93
C ILE A 116 -8.61 -22.50 4.61
N TYR A 117 -8.44 -23.37 5.60
CA TYR A 117 -7.15 -23.61 6.24
C TYR A 117 -6.12 -24.19 5.28
N ILE A 118 -6.50 -25.05 4.34
CA ILE A 118 -5.60 -25.56 3.30
C ILE A 118 -5.18 -24.44 2.35
N LEU A 119 -6.10 -23.54 1.98
CA LEU A 119 -5.80 -22.38 1.14
C LEU A 119 -4.84 -21.41 1.86
N VAL A 120 -5.07 -21.14 3.16
CA VAL A 120 -4.17 -20.35 4.00
C VAL A 120 -2.79 -21.01 4.10
N PHE A 121 -2.72 -22.32 4.33
CA PHE A 121 -1.45 -23.06 4.34
C PHE A 121 -0.73 -23.02 3.00
N ALA A 122 -1.45 -23.13 1.88
CA ALA A 122 -0.87 -23.03 0.54
C ALA A 122 -0.25 -21.64 0.31
N ILE A 123 -0.92 -20.56 0.74
CA ILE A 123 -0.38 -19.20 0.69
C ILE A 123 0.87 -19.08 1.56
N ILE A 124 0.84 -19.57 2.80
CA ILE A 124 1.97 -19.51 3.72
C ILE A 124 3.17 -20.26 3.15
N ILE A 125 2.97 -21.49 2.66
CA ILE A 125 4.03 -22.30 2.04
C ILE A 125 4.58 -21.61 0.81
N GLY A 126 3.73 -21.05 -0.07
CA GLY A 126 4.18 -20.27 -1.22
C GLY A 126 5.03 -19.06 -0.82
N LYS A 127 4.65 -18.36 0.27
CA LYS A 127 5.41 -17.22 0.80
C LYS A 127 6.76 -17.64 1.39
N ILE A 128 6.79 -18.75 2.14
CA ILE A 128 8.02 -19.32 2.71
C ILE A 128 8.95 -19.76 1.58
N ALA A 129 8.43 -20.50 0.61
CA ALA A 129 9.19 -20.95 -0.56
C ALA A 129 9.75 -19.76 -1.35
N GLY A 130 8.92 -18.75 -1.64
CA GLY A 130 9.36 -17.53 -2.32
C GLY A 130 10.45 -16.78 -1.54
N SER A 131 10.30 -16.66 -0.22
CA SER A 131 11.31 -16.05 0.65
C SER A 131 12.62 -16.84 0.72
N LEU A 132 12.53 -18.18 0.73
CA LEU A 132 13.70 -19.05 0.69
C LEU A 132 14.42 -18.90 -0.64
N ILE A 133 13.70 -18.98 -1.77
CA ILE A 133 14.26 -18.79 -3.12
C ILE A 133 14.97 -17.43 -3.22
N TYR A 134 14.32 -16.36 -2.74
CA TYR A 134 14.89 -15.00 -2.74
C TYR A 134 16.23 -14.92 -1.99
N TRP A 135 16.34 -15.57 -0.83
CA TRP A 135 17.55 -15.49 0.01
C TRP A 135 18.62 -16.53 -0.33
N LEU A 136 18.24 -17.73 -0.76
CA LEU A 136 19.19 -18.83 -1.01
C LEU A 136 19.80 -18.83 -2.40
N LEU A 137 19.15 -18.22 -3.40
CA LEU A 137 19.67 -18.16 -4.76
C LEU A 137 20.42 -16.83 -4.98
N PRO A 138 21.77 -16.83 -4.91
CA PRO A 138 22.55 -15.66 -5.26
C PRO A 138 22.37 -15.35 -6.75
N GLY A 139 21.90 -14.14 -7.07
CA GLY A 139 21.56 -13.72 -8.44
C GLY A 139 20.07 -13.50 -8.69
N PHE A 140 19.20 -13.67 -7.69
CA PHE A 140 17.78 -13.28 -7.74
C PHE A 140 17.55 -11.77 -7.44
N TYR A 141 18.59 -10.95 -7.62
CA TYR A 141 18.57 -9.49 -7.53
C TYR A 141 19.12 -8.87 -8.82
#